data_AF-A0A7K5G9I1-F1
#
_entry.id   AF-A0A7K5G9I1-F1
#
_cell.length_a   1.000
_cell.length_b   1.000
_cell.length_c   1.000
_cell.angle_alpha   90.00
_cell.angle_beta   90.00
_cell.angle_gamma   90.00
#
_symmetry.space_group_name_H-M   'P 1'
#
loop_
_entity.id
_entity.type
_entity.pdbx_description
1 polymer ?
#
loop_
_entity_poly.entity_id
_entity_poly.type
_entity_poly.pdbx_seq_one_letter_code
_entity_poly.pdbx_strand_id
1 'polypeptide(L)'
;SSPHLVQVRERIRINGQPISKELFSKYFWLVYNRLEETKDPAHASMPAYFRFLTIMAFHVFLQEKVDLAVVEVGIGGAYDCTNIIRAPVVCGVSSLGIDHTSILGDTMEKIAWQKGGIFKPGVPAFTVLQPERPLQVLRDRAQELECPLYLCPELDAFEGGHRVLELGLAGAHQRSNAALALQLARTWLQHRGCWGLGELKELPPGTELAGRSVPLAPAFQPTDAMIQGLRDTEWLGRTQVLPHGPVTWYLDGAHTTSSVQACVRWFRQAALNQDKP
;
A
#
# COMPACT_ATOMS: atom_id res chain seq x y z
N SER A 1 -1.78 -8.89 2.85
CA SER A 1 -0.58 -8.11 3.20
C SER A 1 0.52 -9.02 3.72
N SER A 2 1.75 -8.52 3.83
CA SER A 2 2.91 -9.26 4.32
C SER A 2 3.93 -8.38 5.04
N PRO A 3 4.66 -8.91 6.04
CA PRO A 3 4.44 -10.17 6.73
C PRO A 3 3.16 -10.14 7.61
N HIS A 4 2.80 -11.27 8.22
CA HIS A 4 1.85 -11.26 9.33
C HIS A 4 2.59 -10.93 10.63
N LEU A 5 1.87 -10.37 11.61
CA LEU A 5 2.41 -10.08 12.93
C LEU A 5 2.33 -11.30 13.85
N VAL A 6 1.15 -11.93 13.95
CA VAL A 6 0.93 -13.05 14.88
C VAL A 6 0.49 -14.32 14.14
N GLN A 7 -0.41 -14.19 13.17
CA GLN A 7 -1.07 -15.33 12.53
C GLN A 7 -1.03 -15.24 11.01
N VAL A 8 -0.70 -16.36 10.35
CA VAL A 8 -0.63 -16.44 8.87
C VAL A 8 -1.89 -15.96 8.15
N ARG A 9 -3.06 -16.11 8.77
CA ARG A 9 -4.36 -15.68 8.24
C ARG A 9 -4.43 -14.16 8.02
N GLU A 10 -3.65 -13.38 8.76
CA GLU A 10 -3.59 -11.91 8.59
C GLU A 10 -3.14 -11.50 7.18
N ARG A 11 -2.49 -12.41 6.45
CA ARG A 11 -2.05 -12.17 5.06
C ARG A 11 -3.22 -12.13 4.07
N ILE A 12 -4.36 -12.74 4.40
CA ILE A 12 -5.56 -12.79 3.56
C ILE A 12 -6.73 -12.25 4.36
N ARG A 13 -7.21 -11.06 4.00
CA ARG A 13 -8.29 -10.37 4.71
C ARG A 13 -9.46 -10.13 3.77
N ILE A 14 -10.67 -10.26 4.29
CA ILE A 14 -11.92 -9.88 3.61
C ILE A 14 -12.59 -8.86 4.50
N ASN A 15 -12.97 -7.71 3.94
CA ASN A 15 -13.56 -6.58 4.67
C ASN A 15 -12.72 -6.16 5.89
N GLY A 16 -11.39 -6.13 5.71
CA GLY A 16 -10.44 -5.75 6.76
C GLY A 16 -10.12 -6.84 7.79
N GLN A 17 -10.86 -7.95 7.82
CA GLN A 17 -10.70 -9.01 8.82
C GLN A 17 -9.92 -10.22 8.27
N PRO A 18 -8.96 -10.80 9.02
CA PRO A 18 -8.33 -12.07 8.64
C PRO A 18 -9.38 -13.17 8.44
N ILE A 19 -9.25 -13.95 7.35
CA ILE A 19 -10.15 -15.09 7.11
C ILE A 19 -10.12 -16.08 8.27
N SER A 20 -11.23 -16.79 8.55
CA SER A 20 -11.33 -17.73 9.67
C SER A 20 -10.34 -18.90 9.55
N LYS A 21 -10.10 -19.63 10.65
CA LYS A 21 -9.22 -20.81 10.64
C LYS A 21 -9.77 -21.88 9.70
N GLU A 22 -11.08 -22.09 9.74
CA GLU A 22 -11.81 -23.06 8.93
C GLU A 22 -11.69 -22.71 7.45
N LEU A 23 -11.89 -21.43 7.10
CA LEU A 23 -11.79 -20.96 5.73
C LEU A 23 -10.36 -21.06 5.19
N PHE A 24 -9.38 -20.70 6.03
CA PHE A 24 -7.96 -20.85 5.69
C PHE A 24 -7.60 -22.32 5.44
N SER A 25 -7.96 -23.23 6.34
CA SER A 25 -7.70 -24.66 6.19
C SER A 25 -8.38 -25.26 4.97
N LYS A 26 -9.64 -24.88 4.70
CA LYS A 26 -10.38 -25.30 3.50
C LYS A 26 -9.62 -24.93 2.23
N TYR A 27 -9.24 -23.66 2.08
CA TYR A 27 -8.57 -23.20 0.86
C TYR A 27 -7.12 -23.66 0.76
N PHE A 28 -6.42 -23.83 1.89
CA PHE A 28 -5.11 -24.43 1.92
C PHE A 28 -5.14 -25.82 1.29
N TRP A 29 -6.00 -26.72 1.77
CA TRP A 29 -6.06 -28.10 1.26
C TRP A 29 -6.57 -28.17 -0.16
N LEU A 30 -7.55 -27.33 -0.53
CA LEU A 30 -8.05 -27.29 -1.91
C LEU A 30 -6.94 -26.92 -2.89
N VAL A 31 -6.20 -25.84 -2.62
CA VAL A 31 -5.11 -25.37 -3.49
C VAL A 31 -3.94 -26.34 -3.47
N TYR A 32 -3.57 -26.84 -2.29
CA TYR A 32 -2.48 -27.81 -2.14
C TYR A 32 -2.76 -29.08 -2.92
N ASN A 33 -3.92 -29.71 -2.71
CA ASN A 33 -4.27 -30.96 -3.40
C ASN A 33 -4.35 -30.76 -4.91
N ARG A 34 -4.94 -29.65 -5.37
CA ARG A 34 -5.00 -29.35 -6.81
C ARG A 34 -3.60 -29.20 -7.44
N LEU A 35 -2.69 -28.52 -6.76
CA LEU A 35 -1.32 -28.37 -7.25
C LEU A 35 -0.57 -29.71 -7.22
N GLU A 36 -0.75 -30.53 -6.18
CA GLU A 36 -0.17 -31.88 -6.13
C GLU A 36 -0.68 -32.80 -7.25
N GLU A 37 -1.99 -32.75 -7.54
CA GLU A 37 -2.63 -33.57 -8.57
C GLU A 37 -2.23 -33.18 -9.99
N THR A 38 -1.96 -31.89 -10.22
CA THR A 38 -1.69 -31.34 -11.56
C THR A 38 -0.22 -31.06 -11.83
N LYS A 39 0.67 -31.26 -10.86
CA LYS A 39 2.11 -31.01 -11.07
C LYS A 39 2.67 -31.98 -12.11
N ASP A 40 3.54 -31.47 -12.96
CA ASP A 40 4.40 -32.33 -13.79
C ASP A 40 5.36 -33.10 -12.86
N PRO A 41 5.26 -34.43 -12.76
CA PRO A 41 6.10 -35.22 -11.85
C PRO A 41 7.60 -35.09 -12.16
N ALA A 42 7.96 -34.76 -13.41
CA ALA A 42 9.33 -34.65 -13.86
C ALA A 42 9.92 -33.25 -13.66
N HIS A 43 9.09 -32.20 -13.58
CA HIS A 43 9.57 -30.82 -13.68
C HIS A 43 8.98 -29.83 -12.67
N ALA A 44 7.98 -30.22 -11.87
CA ALA A 44 7.30 -29.30 -10.96
C ALA A 44 7.30 -29.80 -9.51
N SER A 45 7.81 -28.95 -8.62
CA SER A 45 7.66 -29.08 -7.17
C SER A 45 6.63 -28.09 -6.64
N MET A 46 6.22 -28.27 -5.39
CA MET A 46 5.35 -27.32 -4.72
C MET A 46 5.95 -25.90 -4.71
N PRO A 47 5.15 -24.86 -5.00
CA PRO A 47 5.64 -23.50 -4.93
C PRO A 47 6.21 -23.16 -3.56
N ALA A 48 7.29 -22.38 -3.53
CA ALA A 48 7.81 -21.83 -2.29
C ALA A 48 6.72 -21.08 -1.51
N TYR A 49 6.85 -21.06 -0.18
CA TYR A 49 5.82 -20.60 0.76
C TYR A 49 5.08 -19.31 0.35
N PHE A 50 5.81 -18.26 -0.04
CA PHE A 50 5.20 -16.99 -0.43
C PHE A 50 4.40 -17.09 -1.74
N ARG A 51 4.93 -17.82 -2.73
CA ARG A 51 4.22 -18.08 -4.01
C ARG A 51 2.95 -18.89 -3.78
N PHE A 52 3.03 -19.93 -2.95
CA PHE A 52 1.87 -20.73 -2.58
C PHE A 52 0.79 -19.88 -1.90
N LEU A 53 1.16 -19.06 -0.92
CA LEU A 53 0.21 -18.18 -0.24
C LEU A 53 -0.41 -17.14 -1.17
N THR A 54 0.34 -16.61 -2.13
CA THR A 54 -0.20 -15.68 -3.14
C THR A 54 -1.23 -16.36 -4.04
N ILE A 55 -0.95 -17.58 -4.51
CA ILE A 55 -1.93 -18.38 -5.28
C ILE A 55 -3.17 -18.63 -4.43
N MET A 56 -3.00 -19.03 -3.17
CA MET A 56 -4.11 -19.28 -2.25
C MET A 56 -4.92 -18.00 -2.00
N ALA A 57 -4.28 -16.85 -1.82
CA ALA A 57 -4.96 -15.57 -1.64
C ALA A 57 -5.84 -15.21 -2.84
N PHE A 58 -5.32 -15.33 -4.06
CA PHE A 58 -6.12 -15.11 -5.27
C PHE A 58 -7.28 -16.11 -5.39
N HIS A 59 -7.04 -17.38 -5.06
CA HIS A 59 -8.10 -18.38 -5.06
C HIS A 59 -9.21 -18.02 -4.05
N VAL A 60 -8.85 -17.61 -2.82
CA VAL A 60 -9.81 -17.15 -1.81
C VAL A 60 -10.62 -15.97 -2.34
N PHE A 61 -9.97 -14.94 -2.87
CA PHE A 61 -10.67 -13.75 -3.38
C PHE A 61 -11.66 -14.07 -4.50
N LEU A 62 -11.30 -14.99 -5.40
CA LEU A 62 -12.19 -15.45 -6.47
C LEU A 62 -13.38 -16.26 -5.93
N GLN A 63 -13.14 -17.19 -5.00
CA GLN A 63 -14.21 -18.04 -4.43
C GLN A 63 -15.16 -17.27 -3.52
N GLU A 64 -14.63 -16.34 -2.73
CA GLU A 64 -15.40 -15.45 -1.85
C GLU A 64 -16.00 -14.25 -2.62
N LYS A 65 -15.79 -14.17 -3.94
CA LYS A 65 -16.39 -13.20 -4.85
C LYS A 65 -16.24 -11.74 -4.40
N VAL A 66 -15.02 -11.37 -3.98
CA VAL A 66 -14.74 -10.00 -3.55
C VAL A 66 -14.91 -9.02 -4.71
N ASP A 67 -15.43 -7.82 -4.43
CA ASP A 67 -15.57 -6.74 -5.43
C ASP A 67 -14.24 -6.16 -5.91
N LEU A 68 -13.24 -6.15 -5.01
CA LEU A 68 -11.91 -5.60 -5.19
C LEU A 68 -10.94 -6.37 -4.29
N ALA A 69 -9.73 -6.60 -4.79
CA ALA A 69 -8.60 -7.04 -3.98
C ALA A 69 -7.54 -5.95 -3.94
N VAL A 70 -7.13 -5.54 -2.75
CA VAL A 70 -5.94 -4.70 -2.54
C VAL A 70 -4.76 -5.64 -2.34
N VAL A 71 -3.81 -5.61 -3.28
CA VAL A 71 -2.69 -6.56 -3.33
C VAL A 71 -1.39 -5.83 -3.02
N GLU A 72 -0.86 -6.11 -1.84
CA GLU A 72 0.47 -5.63 -1.43
C GLU A 72 1.56 -6.50 -2.08
N VAL A 73 2.55 -5.84 -2.68
CA VAL A 73 3.75 -6.50 -3.21
C VAL A 73 4.59 -7.03 -2.06
N GLY A 74 5.09 -8.26 -2.17
CA GLY A 74 5.99 -8.83 -1.17
C GLY A 74 7.35 -8.13 -1.13
N ILE A 75 8.19 -8.37 -2.14
CA ILE A 75 9.53 -7.76 -2.24
C ILE A 75 9.74 -7.23 -3.66
N GLY A 76 10.12 -5.96 -3.77
CA GLY A 76 10.38 -5.32 -5.06
C GLY A 76 9.10 -4.94 -5.79
N GLY A 77 8.81 -5.65 -6.88
CA GLY A 77 7.65 -5.41 -7.75
C GLY A 77 7.75 -6.18 -9.07
N ALA A 78 8.75 -5.87 -9.88
CA ALA A 78 8.96 -6.45 -11.21
C ALA A 78 8.89 -7.98 -11.22
N TYR A 79 9.59 -8.61 -10.28
CA TYR A 79 9.69 -10.08 -10.17
C TYR A 79 8.93 -10.67 -8.97
N ASP A 80 8.09 -9.85 -8.31
CA ASP A 80 7.29 -10.34 -7.20
C ASP A 80 6.18 -11.28 -7.69
N CYS A 81 5.87 -12.32 -6.92
CA CYS A 81 4.86 -13.30 -7.33
C CYS A 81 3.43 -12.75 -7.39
N THR A 82 3.17 -11.58 -6.80
CA THR A 82 1.90 -10.86 -6.95
C THR A 82 1.78 -10.15 -8.31
N ASN A 83 2.89 -9.91 -9.02
CA ASN A 83 2.93 -9.19 -10.29
C ASN A 83 2.43 -10.01 -11.50
N ILE A 84 1.61 -11.03 -11.25
CA ILE A 84 0.90 -11.80 -12.28
C ILE A 84 -0.41 -11.14 -12.72
N ILE A 85 -0.86 -10.10 -12.00
CA ILE A 85 -2.03 -9.30 -12.36
C ILE A 85 -1.70 -8.54 -13.63
N ARG A 86 -2.45 -8.83 -14.71
CA ARG A 86 -2.17 -8.28 -16.04
C ARG A 86 -2.63 -6.83 -16.19
N ALA A 87 -3.81 -6.53 -15.68
CA ALA A 87 -4.45 -5.21 -15.76
C ALA A 87 -5.12 -4.88 -14.41
N PRO A 88 -4.35 -4.45 -13.39
CA PRO A 88 -4.94 -3.86 -12.20
C PRO A 88 -5.66 -2.56 -12.59
N VAL A 89 -6.66 -2.16 -11.81
CA VAL A 89 -7.40 -0.91 -12.08
C VAL A 89 -6.51 0.32 -11.85
N VAL A 90 -5.61 0.23 -10.87
CA VAL A 90 -4.69 1.31 -10.49
C VAL A 90 -3.49 0.72 -9.75
N CYS A 91 -2.31 1.32 -9.92
CA CYS A 91 -1.08 0.96 -9.20
C CYS A 91 -0.62 2.09 -8.27
N GLY A 92 0.06 1.74 -7.18
CA GLY A 92 0.58 2.71 -6.21
C GLY A 92 1.99 2.35 -5.74
N VAL A 93 2.89 3.33 -5.71
CA VAL A 93 4.23 3.21 -5.13
C VAL A 93 4.33 4.18 -3.95
N SER A 94 4.38 3.64 -2.73
CA SER A 94 4.57 4.44 -1.51
C SER A 94 6.01 4.96 -1.41
N SER A 95 6.34 5.62 -0.29
CA SER A 95 7.70 6.12 -0.05
C SER A 95 8.74 5.01 -0.28
N LEU A 96 9.76 5.35 -1.07
CA LEU A 96 10.91 4.49 -1.29
C LEU A 96 11.87 4.63 -0.10
N GLY A 97 12.57 3.55 0.21
CA GLY A 97 13.63 3.52 1.20
C GLY A 97 14.62 2.42 0.87
N ILE A 98 15.86 2.57 1.33
CA ILE A 98 16.87 1.50 1.24
C ILE A 98 16.40 0.36 2.15
N ASP A 99 16.05 -0.75 1.51
CA ASP A 99 15.59 -1.97 2.16
C ASP A 99 15.87 -3.17 1.24
N HIS A 100 16.03 -4.36 1.82
CA HIS A 100 16.27 -5.61 1.08
C HIS A 100 17.38 -5.51 0.01
N THR A 101 18.50 -4.86 0.34
CA THR A 101 19.56 -4.51 -0.63
C THR A 101 20.20 -5.72 -1.33
N SER A 102 20.18 -6.88 -0.69
CA SER A 102 20.65 -8.15 -1.28
C SER A 102 19.81 -8.63 -2.46
N ILE A 103 18.55 -8.20 -2.56
CA ILE A 103 17.61 -8.62 -3.61
C ILE A 103 17.30 -7.46 -4.56
N LEU A 104 17.10 -6.26 -4.02
CA LEU A 104 16.64 -5.10 -4.78
C LEU A 104 17.77 -4.22 -5.32
N GLY A 105 18.99 -4.47 -4.87
CA GLY A 105 20.15 -3.63 -5.15
C GLY A 105 20.46 -2.65 -4.02
N ASP A 106 21.63 -2.06 -4.11
CA ASP A 106 22.27 -1.21 -3.11
C ASP A 106 21.97 0.29 -3.28
N THR A 107 21.15 0.67 -4.27
CA THR A 107 20.79 2.07 -4.52
C THR A 107 19.27 2.27 -4.61
N MET A 108 18.82 3.48 -4.30
CA MET A 108 17.41 3.86 -4.37
C MET A 108 16.85 3.76 -5.79
N GLU A 109 17.69 3.99 -6.81
CA GLU A 109 17.34 3.87 -8.22
C GLU A 109 17.03 2.42 -8.61
N LYS A 110 17.84 1.45 -8.15
CA LYS A 110 17.57 0.03 -8.39
C LYS A 110 16.28 -0.43 -7.70
N ILE A 111 16.04 0.06 -6.48
CA ILE A 111 14.79 -0.19 -5.74
C ILE A 111 13.59 0.44 -6.46
N ALA A 112 13.72 1.66 -6.96
CA ALA A 112 12.70 2.33 -7.76
C ALA A 112 12.37 1.54 -9.03
N TRP A 113 13.38 1.04 -9.73
CA TRP A 113 13.19 0.20 -10.92
C TRP A 113 12.37 -1.06 -10.60
N GLN A 114 12.72 -1.75 -9.50
CA GLN A 114 12.00 -2.94 -9.04
C GLN A 114 10.53 -2.61 -8.70
N LYS A 115 10.30 -1.54 -7.93
CA LYS A 115 8.94 -1.16 -7.49
C LYS A 115 8.09 -0.61 -8.64
N GLY A 116 8.68 0.12 -9.58
CA GLY A 116 8.02 0.53 -10.83
C GLY A 116 7.69 -0.63 -11.76
N GLY A 117 8.20 -1.84 -11.50
CA GLY A 117 7.85 -3.04 -12.25
C GLY A 117 6.39 -3.51 -12.11
N ILE A 118 5.61 -2.92 -11.21
CA ILE A 118 4.16 -3.17 -11.11
C ILE A 118 3.34 -2.34 -12.11
N PHE A 119 3.94 -1.35 -12.77
CA PHE A 119 3.25 -0.55 -13.77
C PHE A 119 2.83 -1.41 -14.95
N LYS A 120 1.69 -1.07 -15.56
CA LYS A 120 1.10 -1.82 -16.69
C LYS A 120 0.62 -0.83 -17.76
N PRO A 121 0.65 -1.21 -19.05
CA PRO A 121 0.18 -0.36 -20.13
C PRO A 121 -1.24 0.16 -19.93
N GLY A 122 -1.39 1.48 -20.07
CA GLY A 122 -2.66 2.19 -19.93
C GLY A 122 -3.24 2.23 -18.51
N VAL A 123 -2.63 1.56 -17.52
CA VAL A 123 -3.12 1.55 -16.14
C VAL A 123 -2.57 2.77 -15.40
N PRO A 124 -3.41 3.61 -14.77
CA PRO A 124 -2.91 4.75 -13.99
C PRO A 124 -2.10 4.28 -12.78
N ALA A 125 -0.99 4.98 -12.53
CA ALA A 125 -0.12 4.77 -11.40
C ALA A 125 0.09 6.06 -10.59
N PHE A 126 0.21 5.90 -9.27
CA PHE A 126 0.45 7.01 -8.36
C PHE A 126 1.70 6.75 -7.51
N THR A 127 2.50 7.79 -7.27
CA THR A 127 3.59 7.77 -6.29
C THR A 127 3.46 8.96 -5.35
N VAL A 128 4.04 8.84 -4.15
CA VAL A 128 4.27 9.98 -3.26
C VAL A 128 5.58 10.69 -3.61
N LEU A 129 5.91 11.79 -2.92
CA LEU A 129 7.18 12.49 -3.09
C LEU A 129 8.36 11.55 -2.83
N GLN A 130 9.31 11.52 -3.77
CA GLN A 130 10.55 10.74 -3.70
C GLN A 130 11.74 11.67 -3.93
N PRO A 131 12.98 11.24 -3.62
CA PRO A 131 14.16 11.90 -4.13
C PRO A 131 14.18 11.92 -5.66
N GLU A 132 14.82 12.93 -6.25
CA GLU A 132 14.75 13.21 -7.70
C GLU A 132 15.17 12.02 -8.57
N ARG A 133 16.29 11.36 -8.25
CA ARG A 133 16.79 10.23 -9.06
C ARG A 133 15.85 9.01 -9.04
N PRO A 134 15.37 8.51 -7.88
CA PRO A 134 14.33 7.49 -7.84
C PRO A 134 13.04 7.88 -8.55
N LEU A 135 12.61 9.14 -8.45
CA LEU A 135 11.42 9.64 -9.14
C LEU A 135 11.60 9.57 -10.66
N GLN A 136 12.78 9.96 -11.15
CA GLN A 136 13.13 9.84 -12.57
C GLN A 136 13.06 8.40 -13.05
N VAL A 137 13.55 7.43 -12.27
CA VAL A 137 13.44 6.00 -12.62
C VAL A 137 11.99 5.54 -12.70
N LEU A 138 11.13 5.95 -11.76
CA LEU A 138 9.70 5.62 -11.84
C LEU A 138 9.06 6.24 -13.09
N ARG A 139 9.42 7.48 -13.43
CA ARG A 139 8.95 8.13 -14.66
C ARG A 139 9.39 7.38 -15.91
N ASP A 140 10.68 7.02 -16.01
CA ASP A 140 11.22 6.32 -17.17
C ASP A 140 10.54 4.95 -17.35
N ARG A 141 10.30 4.23 -16.24
CA ARG A 141 9.54 2.97 -16.25
C ARG A 141 8.09 3.15 -16.69
N ALA A 142 7.44 4.21 -16.21
CA ALA A 142 6.07 4.52 -16.62
C ALA A 142 5.99 4.86 -18.10
N GLN A 143 6.97 5.61 -18.64
CA GLN A 143 7.07 5.93 -20.05
C GLN A 143 7.32 4.68 -20.92
N GLU A 144 8.27 3.82 -20.52
CA GLU A 144 8.58 2.55 -21.21
C GLU A 144 7.34 1.64 -21.32
N LEU A 145 6.51 1.64 -20.29
CA LEU A 145 5.32 0.79 -20.18
C LEU A 145 4.03 1.49 -20.61
N GLU A 146 4.08 2.70 -21.17
CA GLU A 146 2.90 3.49 -21.55
C GLU A 146 1.87 3.61 -20.40
N CYS A 147 2.36 3.83 -19.20
CA CYS A 147 1.61 3.92 -17.95
C CYS A 147 1.49 5.40 -17.53
N PRO A 148 0.28 5.95 -17.35
CA PRO A 148 0.10 7.28 -16.80
C PRO A 148 0.56 7.33 -15.34
N LEU A 149 1.67 8.03 -15.05
CA LEU A 149 2.19 8.20 -13.69
C LEU A 149 1.91 9.60 -13.15
N TYR A 150 1.38 9.66 -11.93
CA TYR A 150 1.10 10.91 -11.24
C TYR A 150 1.74 10.95 -9.84
N LEU A 151 2.13 12.16 -9.43
CA LEU A 151 2.54 12.45 -8.08
C LEU A 151 1.31 12.77 -7.23
N CYS A 152 1.14 12.12 -6.09
CA CYS A 152 0.09 12.49 -5.14
C CYS A 152 0.38 13.88 -4.56
N PRO A 153 -0.63 14.77 -4.46
CA PRO A 153 -0.50 15.99 -3.69
C PRO A 153 -0.39 15.66 -2.20
N GLU A 154 0.12 16.62 -1.43
CA GLU A 154 0.14 16.52 0.03
C GLU A 154 -1.28 16.40 0.58
N LEU A 155 -1.43 15.77 1.75
CA LEU A 155 -2.75 15.50 2.33
C LEU A 155 -3.57 16.79 2.54
N ASP A 156 -2.91 17.91 2.82
CA ASP A 156 -3.54 19.23 2.99
C ASP A 156 -4.34 19.68 1.76
N ALA A 157 -3.97 19.24 0.55
CA ALA A 157 -4.70 19.58 -0.67
C ALA A 157 -6.11 18.95 -0.72
N PHE A 158 -6.34 17.88 0.04
CA PHE A 158 -7.65 17.23 0.15
C PHE A 158 -8.53 17.91 1.22
N GLU A 159 -7.94 18.68 2.14
CA GLU A 159 -8.64 19.37 3.23
C GLU A 159 -9.43 20.58 2.71
N GLY A 160 -10.67 20.78 3.18
CA GLY A 160 -11.54 21.87 2.75
C GLY A 160 -12.34 22.44 3.92
N GLY A 161 -12.61 23.75 3.90
CA GLY A 161 -13.52 24.41 4.85
C GLY A 161 -13.15 24.22 6.33
N HIS A 162 -11.86 24.32 6.66
CA HIS A 162 -11.30 24.12 8.03
C HIS A 162 -11.38 22.69 8.59
N ARG A 163 -11.72 21.67 7.78
CA ARG A 163 -11.75 20.27 8.21
C ARG A 163 -10.39 19.61 7.96
N VAL A 164 -9.59 19.49 9.02
CA VAL A 164 -8.35 18.71 9.02
C VAL A 164 -8.70 17.22 8.94
N LEU A 165 -7.98 16.47 8.11
CA LEU A 165 -8.20 15.02 7.99
C LEU A 165 -7.51 14.29 9.14
N GLU A 166 -8.32 13.74 10.03
CA GLU A 166 -7.84 12.86 11.11
C GLU A 166 -7.52 11.48 10.55
N LEU A 167 -6.33 10.97 10.88
CA LEU A 167 -5.86 9.64 10.48
C LEU A 167 -5.89 8.69 11.68
N GLY A 168 -6.33 7.45 11.45
CA GLY A 168 -6.26 6.39 12.46
C GLY A 168 -4.83 5.93 12.76
N LEU A 169 -3.91 6.11 11.80
CA LEU A 169 -2.49 5.79 11.94
C LEU A 169 -1.68 7.05 12.26
N ALA A 170 -0.84 6.95 13.28
CA ALA A 170 0.00 8.05 13.72
C ALA A 170 1.30 8.18 12.92
N GLY A 171 1.86 9.39 12.91
CA GLY A 171 3.16 9.69 12.32
C GLY A 171 3.07 10.42 10.98
N ALA A 172 4.03 11.32 10.73
CA ALA A 172 4.02 12.22 9.56
C ALA A 172 3.99 11.48 8.22
N HIS A 173 4.65 10.31 8.13
CA HIS A 173 4.66 9.49 6.92
C HIS A 173 3.28 8.90 6.56
N GLN A 174 2.35 8.84 7.51
CA GLN A 174 0.99 8.37 7.22
C GLN A 174 0.19 9.39 6.40
N ARG A 175 0.59 10.67 6.40
CA ARG A 175 -0.07 11.70 5.57
C ARG A 175 0.12 11.42 4.08
N SER A 176 1.33 11.04 3.66
CA SER A 176 1.58 10.67 2.26
C SER A 176 0.95 9.32 1.90
N ASN A 177 0.94 8.36 2.83
CA ASN A 177 0.21 7.08 2.64
C ASN A 177 -1.31 7.31 2.47
N ALA A 178 -1.89 8.21 3.26
CA ALA A 178 -3.31 8.58 3.18
C ALA A 178 -3.63 9.26 1.83
N ALA A 179 -2.80 10.21 1.40
CA ALA A 179 -2.96 10.85 0.09
C ALA A 179 -2.90 9.84 -1.07
N LEU A 180 -1.96 8.89 -1.00
CA LEU A 180 -1.88 7.79 -1.97
C LEU A 180 -3.14 6.91 -1.92
N ALA A 181 -3.57 6.49 -0.73
CA ALA A 181 -4.77 5.68 -0.56
C ALA A 181 -6.04 6.37 -1.12
N LEU A 182 -6.19 7.68 -0.90
CA LEU A 182 -7.28 8.48 -1.45
C LEU A 182 -7.29 8.45 -2.98
N GLN A 183 -6.15 8.65 -3.63
CA GLN A 183 -6.07 8.60 -5.10
C GLN A 183 -6.39 7.20 -5.63
N LEU A 184 -5.81 6.15 -5.04
CA LEU A 184 -6.09 4.76 -5.44
C LEU A 184 -7.58 4.41 -5.28
N ALA A 185 -8.18 4.75 -4.15
CA ALA A 185 -9.59 4.50 -3.86
C ALA A 185 -10.49 5.26 -4.84
N ARG A 186 -10.22 6.54 -5.09
CA ARG A 186 -10.97 7.36 -6.05
C ARG A 186 -10.91 6.76 -7.45
N THR A 187 -9.72 6.41 -7.94
CA THR A 187 -9.55 5.84 -9.29
C THR A 187 -10.35 4.55 -9.44
N TRP A 188 -10.32 3.67 -8.44
CA TRP A 188 -11.11 2.44 -8.49
C TRP A 188 -12.62 2.72 -8.49
N LEU A 189 -13.10 3.62 -7.64
CA LEU A 189 -14.52 3.96 -7.57
C LEU A 189 -15.01 4.62 -8.87
N GLN A 190 -14.21 5.49 -9.49
CA GLN A 190 -14.52 6.07 -10.81
C GLN A 190 -14.62 4.99 -11.89
N HIS A 191 -13.71 4.01 -11.89
CA HIS A 191 -13.77 2.87 -12.80
C HIS A 191 -15.03 2.00 -12.61
N ARG A 192 -15.63 1.97 -11.40
CA ARG A 192 -16.91 1.31 -11.12
C ARG A 192 -18.14 2.16 -11.50
N GLY A 193 -17.94 3.35 -12.08
CA GLY A 193 -19.02 4.26 -12.46
C GLY A 193 -19.54 5.13 -11.32
N CYS A 194 -18.86 5.15 -10.17
CA CYS A 194 -19.16 6.10 -9.10
C CYS A 194 -18.56 7.46 -9.45
N TRP A 195 -19.32 8.28 -10.17
CA TRP A 195 -18.95 9.65 -10.52
C TRP A 195 -19.41 10.64 -9.43
N GLY A 196 -18.78 11.83 -9.36
CA GLY A 196 -19.14 12.85 -8.36
C GLY A 196 -18.53 12.65 -6.96
N LEU A 197 -17.45 11.87 -6.84
CA LEU A 197 -16.75 11.58 -5.57
C LEU A 197 -15.88 12.75 -5.06
N GLY A 198 -16.45 13.95 -5.06
CA GLY A 198 -15.78 15.19 -4.70
C GLY A 198 -15.58 16.10 -5.90
N GLU A 199 -15.87 17.39 -5.69
CA GLU A 199 -15.48 18.44 -6.63
C GLU A 199 -13.96 18.43 -6.77
N LEU A 200 -13.47 18.51 -8.01
CA LEU A 200 -12.07 18.77 -8.29
C LEU A 200 -11.74 20.12 -7.66
N LYS A 201 -10.77 20.14 -6.74
CA LYS A 201 -10.27 21.42 -6.25
C LYS A 201 -9.34 21.98 -7.29
N GLU A 202 -9.57 23.22 -7.70
CA GLU A 202 -8.56 23.97 -8.43
C GLU A 202 -7.29 23.99 -7.57
N LEU A 203 -6.19 23.53 -8.16
CA LEU A 203 -4.89 23.67 -7.53
C LEU A 203 -4.63 25.17 -7.34
N PRO A 204 -4.13 25.62 -6.18
CA PRO A 204 -3.71 27.00 -6.00
C PRO A 204 -2.81 27.44 -7.17
N PRO A 205 -2.98 28.66 -7.72
CA PRO A 205 -2.07 29.19 -8.72
C PRO A 205 -0.62 29.13 -8.18
N GLY A 206 0.29 28.45 -8.89
CA GLY A 206 1.66 28.21 -8.42
C GLY A 206 1.96 26.80 -7.89
N THR A 207 0.98 25.87 -7.91
CA THR A 207 1.23 24.44 -7.62
C THR A 207 1.78 23.67 -8.83
N GLU A 208 1.92 24.33 -9.98
CA GLU A 208 2.86 23.90 -11.01
C GLU A 208 4.26 24.05 -10.41
N LEU A 209 4.78 22.95 -9.86
CA LEU A 209 6.19 22.83 -9.56
C LEU A 209 6.94 22.84 -10.89
N ALA A 210 7.19 24.04 -11.41
CA ALA A 210 8.05 24.29 -12.55
C ALA A 210 9.35 23.51 -12.34
N GLY A 211 9.55 22.47 -13.15
CA GLY A 211 10.73 21.59 -13.09
C GLY A 211 10.52 20.18 -12.55
N ARG A 212 9.32 19.78 -12.07
CA ARG A 212 9.07 18.36 -11.74
C ARG A 212 8.70 17.55 -12.98
N SER A 213 9.37 16.41 -13.15
CA SER A 213 9.18 15.54 -14.31
C SER A 213 7.87 14.72 -14.24
N VAL A 214 7.25 14.53 -13.08
CA VAL A 214 5.98 13.78 -12.96
C VAL A 214 4.83 14.74 -12.67
N PRO A 215 3.71 14.69 -13.42
CA PRO A 215 2.57 15.59 -13.21
C PRO A 215 1.91 15.33 -11.85
N LEU A 216 1.44 16.40 -11.21
CA LEU A 216 0.69 16.30 -9.96
C LEU A 216 -0.73 15.78 -10.24
N ALA A 217 -1.18 14.81 -9.47
CA ALA A 217 -2.55 14.32 -9.52
C ALA A 217 -3.50 15.41 -8.98
N PRO A 218 -4.70 15.55 -9.55
CA PRO A 218 -5.67 16.52 -9.07
C PRO A 218 -6.13 16.17 -7.65
N ALA A 219 -6.17 17.17 -6.79
CA ALA A 219 -6.83 17.08 -5.50
C ALA A 219 -8.35 17.08 -5.67
N PHE A 220 -9.05 16.55 -4.68
CA PHE A 220 -10.51 16.49 -4.66
C PHE A 220 -10.98 16.54 -3.21
N GLN A 221 -12.26 16.83 -3.01
CA GLN A 221 -12.88 16.73 -1.69
C GLN A 221 -13.22 15.26 -1.37
N PRO A 222 -12.60 14.63 -0.36
CA PRO A 222 -12.93 13.25 0.00
C PRO A 222 -14.38 13.13 0.45
N THR A 223 -15.02 12.02 0.12
CA THR A 223 -16.35 11.69 0.63
C THR A 223 -16.28 11.34 2.11
N ASP A 224 -17.41 11.43 2.83
CA ASP A 224 -17.43 11.02 4.25
C ASP A 224 -17.00 9.57 4.46
N ALA A 225 -17.27 8.67 3.50
CA ALA A 225 -16.80 7.28 3.55
C ALA A 225 -15.26 7.18 3.45
N MET A 226 -14.61 8.01 2.62
CA MET A 226 -13.16 8.06 2.55
C MET A 226 -12.55 8.62 3.83
N ILE A 227 -13.14 9.69 4.37
CA ILE A 227 -12.70 10.30 5.64
C ILE A 227 -12.82 9.28 6.77
N GLN A 228 -13.96 8.60 6.87
CA GLN A 228 -14.19 7.57 7.87
C GLN A 228 -13.20 6.41 7.69
N GLY A 229 -12.94 5.98 6.46
CA GLY A 229 -11.94 4.96 6.17
C GLY A 229 -10.53 5.35 6.64
N LEU A 230 -10.09 6.59 6.41
CA LEU A 230 -8.80 7.09 6.91
C LEU A 230 -8.74 7.12 8.44
N ARG A 231 -9.83 7.56 9.10
CA ARG A 231 -9.94 7.63 10.56
C ARG A 231 -9.93 6.24 11.20
N ASP A 232 -10.67 5.29 10.63
CA ASP A 232 -10.84 3.94 11.19
C ASP A 232 -9.71 2.99 10.80
N THR A 233 -8.73 3.45 10.01
CA THR A 233 -7.62 2.62 9.58
C THR A 233 -6.77 2.22 10.78
N GLU A 234 -6.74 0.92 11.06
CA GLU A 234 -5.86 0.31 12.06
C GLU A 234 -4.83 -0.61 11.39
N TRP A 235 -3.61 -0.60 11.95
CA TRP A 235 -2.55 -1.50 11.53
C TRP A 235 -1.72 -1.97 12.71
N LEU A 236 -1.99 -3.19 13.16
CA LEU A 236 -1.32 -3.77 14.32
C LEU A 236 0.20 -3.76 14.14
N GLY A 237 0.92 -3.36 15.20
CA GLY A 237 2.38 -3.24 15.19
C GLY A 237 2.92 -2.04 14.40
N ARG A 238 2.10 -1.05 14.04
CA ARG A 238 2.55 0.23 13.46
C ARG A 238 2.03 1.39 14.30
N THR A 239 2.94 2.10 14.94
CA THR A 239 2.62 3.23 15.81
C THR A 239 1.48 2.94 16.80
N GLN A 240 1.47 1.72 17.34
CA GLN A 240 0.36 1.20 18.12
C GLN A 240 0.61 1.44 19.61
N VAL A 241 -0.37 2.05 20.30
CA VAL A 241 -0.33 2.26 21.75
C VAL A 241 -1.29 1.27 22.41
N LEU A 242 -0.79 0.45 23.33
CA LEU A 242 -1.56 -0.55 24.06
C LEU A 242 -1.45 -0.34 25.57
N PRO A 243 -2.46 0.25 26.21
CA PRO A 243 -2.53 0.30 27.67
C PRO A 243 -2.82 -1.11 28.25
N HIS A 244 -2.06 -1.52 29.25
CA HIS A 244 -2.21 -2.78 29.96
C HIS A 244 -1.99 -2.58 31.46
N GLY A 245 -3.07 -2.28 32.18
CA GLY A 245 -3.00 -1.92 33.60
C GLY A 245 -2.14 -0.67 33.81
N PRO A 246 -1.10 -0.70 34.66
CA PRO A 246 -0.21 0.45 34.88
C PRO A 246 0.86 0.62 33.80
N VAL A 247 0.92 -0.26 32.79
CA VAL A 247 1.95 -0.23 31.75
C VAL A 247 1.32 0.15 30.40
N THR A 248 1.86 1.18 29.76
CA THR A 248 1.54 1.50 28.36
C THR A 248 2.63 0.95 27.44
N TRP A 249 2.26 0.06 26.53
CA TRP A 249 3.17 -0.47 25.50
C TRP A 249 3.08 0.38 24.23
N TYR A 250 4.24 0.68 23.65
CA TYR A 250 4.36 1.38 22.37
C TYR A 250 5.01 0.43 21.37
N LEU A 251 4.22 -0.06 20.41
CA LEU A 251 4.63 -1.10 19.48
C LEU A 251 4.80 -0.52 18.07
N ASP A 252 5.98 -0.71 17.49
CA ASP A 252 6.25 -0.43 16.08
C ASP A 252 7.26 -1.42 15.49
N GLY A 253 6.93 -2.03 14.35
CA GLY A 253 7.80 -2.96 13.63
C GLY A 253 8.87 -2.29 12.77
N ALA A 254 9.36 -1.10 13.13
CA ALA A 254 10.42 -0.40 12.44
C ALA A 254 11.71 -1.23 12.44
N HIS A 255 12.31 -1.42 11.26
CA HIS A 255 13.48 -2.29 11.06
C HIS A 255 14.49 -1.76 10.04
N THR A 256 14.28 -0.53 9.57
CA THR A 256 15.22 0.21 8.71
C THR A 256 15.61 1.51 9.42
N THR A 257 16.74 2.12 9.06
CA THR A 257 17.19 3.36 9.69
C THR A 257 16.13 4.46 9.63
N SER A 258 15.48 4.64 8.47
CA SER A 258 14.44 5.65 8.28
C SER A 258 13.16 5.36 9.08
N SER A 259 12.73 4.09 9.13
CA SER A 259 11.56 3.69 9.93
C SER A 259 11.81 3.81 11.42
N VAL A 260 13.02 3.47 11.90
CA VAL A 260 13.39 3.63 13.33
C VAL A 260 13.37 5.11 13.72
N GLN A 261 13.90 6.00 12.88
CA GLN A 261 13.81 7.44 13.12
C GLN A 261 12.36 7.94 13.17
N ALA A 262 11.49 7.43 12.29
CA ALA A 262 10.07 7.76 12.31
C ALA A 262 9.38 7.25 13.59
N CYS A 263 9.69 6.03 14.02
CA CYS A 263 9.22 5.44 15.27
C CYS A 263 9.66 6.26 16.48
N VAL A 264 10.93 6.67 16.57
CA VAL A 264 11.42 7.52 17.68
C VAL A 264 10.69 8.86 17.73
N ARG A 265 10.44 9.49 16.58
CA ARG A 265 9.66 10.74 16.52
C ARG A 265 8.23 10.54 17.00
N TRP A 266 7.57 9.48 16.54
CA TRP A 266 6.22 9.12 16.98
C TRP A 266 6.19 8.85 18.49
N PHE A 267 7.09 8.00 18.99
CA PHE A 267 7.15 7.65 20.41
C PHE A 267 7.31 8.89 21.30
N ARG A 268 8.22 9.82 20.94
CA ARG A 268 8.38 11.09 21.66
C ARG A 268 7.08 11.87 21.73
N GLN A 269 6.34 11.98 20.62
CA GLN A 269 5.06 12.69 20.58
C GLN A 269 3.99 11.97 21.40
N ALA A 270 3.87 10.64 21.24
CA ALA A 270 2.84 9.84 21.87
C ALA A 270 3.03 9.71 23.39
N ALA A 271 4.27 9.57 23.86
CA ALA A 271 4.59 9.52 25.29
C ALA A 271 4.35 10.88 25.96
N LEU A 272 4.83 11.98 25.37
CA LEU A 272 4.65 13.33 25.93
C LEU A 272 3.18 13.79 25.98
N ASN A 273 2.33 13.27 25.09
CA ASN A 273 0.91 13.60 25.10
C ASN A 273 0.11 12.86 26.19
N GLN A 274 0.65 11.78 26.79
CA GLN A 274 0.03 11.10 27.93
C GLN A 274 0.39 11.74 29.28
N ASP A 275 1.50 12.48 29.35
CA ASP A 275 1.93 13.21 30.56
C ASP A 275 1.25 14.59 30.72
N LYS A 276 0.28 14.94 29.86
CA LYS A 276 -0.52 16.16 30.04
C LYS A 276 -1.74 15.83 30.93
N PRO A 277 -1.86 16.46 32.12
CA PRO A 277 -2.96 16.24 33.05
C PRO A 277 -4.32 16.66 32.46
#